data_AF-A0A1R4F6D5-F1
#
_entry.id   AF-A0A1R4F6D5-F1
#
_cell.length_a   1.000
_cell.length_b   1.000
_cell.length_c   1.000
_cell.angle_alpha   90.00
_cell.angle_beta   90.00
_cell.angle_gamma   90.00
#
_symmetry.space_group_name_H-M   'P 1'
#
loop_
_entity.id
_entity.type
_entity.pdbx_description
1 polymer ?
#
loop_
_entity_poly.entity_id
_entity_poly.type
_entity_poly.pdbx_seq_one_letter_code
_entity_poly.pdbx_strand_id
1 'polypeptide(L)'
;MRRTGLRLASRPRRPLAPMGAAIGGLLLLAGCAAQPAPGETAGHGADTGAPERSEERVPDIDVRAVDVERIVIPPGVCGDGSFGWDQQEPIALADGEGEAFDEDLNGASVFGIEPVGYFDFTGDGLEDIVVTITCSGSPAEMCCAGIGSIMTFIAVLDVSRDQDSPEQVGGTITSATIDSAPYLIDGDVELSGAAILSSQSPAYPDDQDMPAITVRNEFVDGEWTESWEPAG
;
A
#
# COMPACT_ATOMS: atom_id res chain seq x y z
N MET A 1 -7.33 29.87 45.89
CA MET A 1 -8.54 29.68 45.05
C MET A 1 -8.68 30.84 44.08
N ARG A 2 -8.50 30.59 42.77
CA ARG A 2 -9.07 31.30 41.62
C ARG A 2 -8.49 30.67 40.36
N ARG A 3 -9.25 29.78 39.71
CA ARG A 3 -8.95 29.24 38.37
C ARG A 3 -9.64 30.13 37.35
N THR A 4 -8.86 30.72 36.45
CA THR A 4 -9.35 31.50 35.31
C THR A 4 -9.58 30.55 34.16
N GLY A 5 -10.85 30.33 33.79
CA GLY A 5 -11.22 29.48 32.65
C GLY A 5 -11.14 30.26 31.33
N LEU A 6 -10.34 29.76 30.40
CA LEU A 6 -10.39 30.17 28.99
C LEU A 6 -11.48 29.36 28.29
N ARG A 7 -12.48 30.04 27.72
CA ARG A 7 -13.46 29.44 26.80
C ARG A 7 -12.92 29.58 25.38
N LEU A 8 -12.66 28.47 24.69
CA LEU A 8 -12.47 28.47 23.25
C LEU A 8 -13.83 28.65 22.56
N ALA A 9 -13.90 29.66 21.68
CA ALA A 9 -15.04 29.88 20.80
C ALA A 9 -14.97 28.93 19.60
N SER A 10 -16.00 28.11 19.42
CA SER A 10 -16.21 27.26 18.26
C SER A 10 -16.57 28.10 17.03
N ARG A 11 -15.85 27.87 15.92
CA ARG A 11 -16.18 28.45 14.60
C ARG A 11 -17.39 27.73 13.99
N PRO A 12 -18.29 28.43 13.27
CA PRO A 12 -19.42 27.80 12.61
C PRO A 12 -18.98 27.03 11.35
N ARG A 13 -19.45 25.78 11.22
CA ARG A 13 -19.33 24.95 10.01
C ARG A 13 -20.18 25.56 8.89
N ARG A 14 -19.60 25.72 7.69
CA ARG A 14 -20.34 26.06 6.47
C ARG A 14 -21.07 24.81 5.93
N PRO A 15 -22.29 24.94 5.40
CA PRO A 15 -22.99 23.83 4.77
C PRO A 15 -22.42 23.53 3.37
N LEU A 16 -22.22 22.24 3.08
CA LEU A 16 -21.97 21.70 1.75
C LEU A 16 -23.26 21.76 0.93
N ALA A 17 -23.17 22.28 -0.29
CA ALA A 17 -24.26 22.27 -1.27
C ALA A 17 -24.34 20.90 -1.97
N PRO A 18 -25.54 20.37 -2.26
CA PRO A 18 -25.69 19.15 -3.06
C PRO A 18 -25.51 19.44 -4.56
N MET A 19 -24.53 18.80 -5.20
CA MET A 19 -24.44 18.74 -6.66
C MET A 19 -25.41 17.67 -7.19
N GLY A 20 -26.22 18.09 -8.16
CA GLY A 20 -27.41 17.40 -8.63
C GLY A 20 -27.16 16.18 -9.50
N ALA A 21 -28.16 15.31 -9.47
CA ALA A 21 -28.39 14.23 -10.41
C ALA A 21 -28.65 14.80 -11.82
N ALA A 22 -27.93 14.27 -12.82
CA ALA A 22 -28.30 14.42 -14.23
C ALA A 22 -28.90 13.10 -14.74
N ILE A 23 -30.21 13.15 -14.95
CA ILE A 23 -31.00 12.17 -15.69
C ILE A 23 -30.73 12.40 -17.19
N GLY A 24 -30.26 11.37 -17.89
CA GLY A 24 -30.11 11.37 -19.34
C GLY A 24 -30.41 9.99 -19.90
N GLY A 25 -31.69 9.70 -20.13
CA GLY A 25 -32.09 8.56 -20.93
C GLY A 25 -32.02 8.90 -22.42
N LEU A 26 -31.65 7.93 -23.27
CA LEU A 26 -32.22 7.83 -24.62
C LEU A 26 -31.92 6.50 -25.34
N LEU A 27 -33.00 5.97 -25.92
CA LEU A 27 -33.12 5.28 -27.21
C LEU A 27 -32.60 3.83 -27.37
N LEU A 28 -33.55 2.92 -27.17
CA LEU A 28 -33.73 1.66 -27.90
C LEU A 28 -33.78 1.90 -29.42
N LEU A 29 -32.97 1.16 -30.17
CA LEU A 29 -33.30 0.77 -31.56
C LEU A 29 -33.00 -0.71 -31.76
N ALA A 30 -34.09 -1.46 -31.98
CA ALA A 30 -34.08 -2.80 -32.51
C ALA A 30 -33.77 -2.79 -34.01
N GLY A 31 -33.01 -3.78 -34.49
CA GLY A 31 -32.66 -3.91 -35.90
C GLY A 31 -32.27 -5.34 -36.28
N CYS A 32 -33.27 -6.06 -36.76
CA CYS A 32 -33.35 -7.26 -37.62
C CYS A 32 -32.14 -8.18 -37.87
N ALA A 33 -32.49 -9.47 -37.80
CA ALA A 33 -31.77 -10.66 -38.21
C ALA A 33 -31.35 -10.72 -39.70
N ALA A 34 -30.27 -11.46 -39.96
CA ALA A 34 -30.14 -12.35 -41.12
C ALA A 34 -29.05 -13.41 -40.86
N GLN A 35 -29.44 -14.68 -40.75
CA GLN A 35 -28.53 -15.83 -40.90
C GLN A 35 -28.41 -16.18 -42.39
N PRO A 36 -27.21 -16.48 -42.90
CA PRO A 36 -27.03 -17.31 -44.08
C PRO A 36 -26.61 -18.75 -43.72
N ALA A 37 -27.12 -19.68 -44.51
CA ALA A 37 -26.87 -21.12 -44.48
C ALA A 37 -25.43 -21.49 -44.98
N PRO A 38 -24.98 -22.74 -44.83
CA PRO A 38 -23.59 -23.12 -45.06
C PRO A 38 -23.31 -23.35 -46.55
N GLY A 39 -22.19 -22.82 -47.02
CA GLY A 39 -21.65 -23.08 -48.35
C GLY A 39 -20.21 -23.57 -48.26
N GLU A 40 -20.00 -24.84 -48.54
CA GLU A 40 -18.69 -25.41 -48.86
C GLU A 40 -18.12 -24.71 -50.10
N THR A 41 -16.90 -24.17 -49.99
CA THR A 41 -15.97 -24.08 -51.12
C THR A 41 -14.55 -24.30 -50.63
N ALA A 42 -13.87 -25.22 -51.30
CA ALA A 42 -12.48 -25.58 -51.10
C ALA A 42 -11.54 -24.51 -51.67
N GLY A 43 -10.38 -24.34 -51.01
CA GLY A 43 -9.12 -24.10 -51.72
C GLY A 43 -8.34 -22.83 -51.35
N HIS A 44 -7.02 -23.06 -51.22
CA HIS A 44 -5.90 -22.12 -51.38
C HIS A 44 -5.55 -21.18 -50.22
N GLY A 45 -4.62 -21.70 -49.39
CA GLY A 45 -3.46 -21.02 -48.84
C GLY A 45 -3.47 -19.49 -48.78
N ALA A 46 -3.71 -18.98 -47.58
CA ALA A 46 -3.04 -17.79 -47.10
C ALA A 46 -2.56 -18.13 -45.68
N ASP A 47 -1.26 -18.42 -45.59
CA ASP A 47 -0.51 -18.40 -44.35
C ASP A 47 -0.53 -16.95 -43.84
N THR A 48 -1.62 -16.58 -43.17
CA THR A 48 -1.66 -15.35 -42.39
C THR A 48 -0.86 -15.64 -41.14
N GLY A 49 0.45 -15.49 -41.25
CA GLY A 49 1.35 -15.41 -40.11
C GLY A 49 0.77 -14.38 -39.14
N ALA A 50 0.07 -14.90 -38.12
CA ALA A 50 -0.24 -14.10 -36.96
C ALA A 50 1.10 -13.56 -36.48
N PRO A 51 1.24 -12.25 -36.21
CA PRO A 51 2.44 -11.76 -35.58
C PRO A 51 2.57 -12.57 -34.30
N GLU A 52 3.61 -13.41 -34.22
CA GLU A 52 4.06 -13.98 -32.97
C GLU A 52 4.23 -12.76 -32.07
N ARG A 53 3.29 -12.57 -31.13
CA ARG A 53 3.52 -11.71 -29.99
C ARG A 53 4.77 -12.31 -29.39
N SER A 54 5.90 -11.65 -29.60
CA SER A 54 7.07 -11.83 -28.79
C SER A 54 6.55 -11.65 -27.37
N GLU A 55 6.27 -12.75 -26.68
CA GLU A 55 6.20 -12.76 -25.24
C GLU A 55 7.55 -12.19 -24.83
N GLU A 56 7.53 -10.90 -24.51
CA GLU A 56 8.66 -10.21 -23.94
C GLU A 56 8.94 -10.99 -22.66
N ARG A 57 9.90 -11.90 -22.77
CA ARG A 57 10.25 -12.81 -21.70
C ARG A 57 10.72 -11.90 -20.60
N VAL A 58 9.88 -11.75 -19.56
CA VAL A 58 10.25 -11.07 -18.32
C VAL A 58 11.63 -11.62 -17.98
N PRO A 59 12.64 -10.75 -17.81
CA PRO A 59 13.97 -11.21 -17.45
C PRO A 59 13.86 -12.17 -16.28
N ASP A 60 14.72 -13.19 -16.24
CA ASP A 60 14.74 -14.20 -15.18
C ASP A 60 15.22 -13.51 -13.89
N ILE A 61 14.30 -12.77 -13.24
CA ILE A 61 14.54 -12.03 -12.01
C ILE A 61 14.37 -13.01 -10.86
N ASP A 62 15.46 -13.24 -10.12
CA ASP A 62 15.39 -13.94 -8.86
C ASP A 62 15.01 -12.93 -7.76
N VAL A 63 13.71 -12.79 -7.51
CA VAL A 63 13.15 -11.89 -6.49
C VAL A 63 13.78 -12.10 -5.11
N ARG A 64 14.20 -13.34 -4.80
CA ARG A 64 14.81 -13.69 -3.51
C ARG A 64 16.28 -13.26 -3.41
N ALA A 65 16.90 -12.88 -4.53
CA ALA A 65 18.25 -12.35 -4.57
C ALA A 65 18.29 -10.81 -4.45
N VAL A 66 17.13 -10.14 -4.45
CA VAL A 66 17.04 -8.69 -4.22
C VAL A 66 17.51 -8.38 -2.81
N ASP A 67 18.48 -7.47 -2.72
CA ASP A 67 19.02 -6.99 -1.47
C ASP A 67 18.18 -5.82 -0.95
N VAL A 68 17.11 -6.14 -0.21
CA VAL A 68 16.15 -5.14 0.30
C VAL A 68 16.80 -4.09 1.22
N GLU A 69 18.00 -4.34 1.73
CA GLU A 69 18.75 -3.37 2.54
C GLU A 69 19.46 -2.29 1.69
N ARG A 70 19.46 -2.43 0.35
CA ARG A 70 20.17 -1.54 -0.59
C ARG A 70 19.30 -1.03 -1.74
N ILE A 71 17.98 -1.08 -1.59
CA ILE A 71 17.02 -0.54 -2.57
C ILE A 71 16.70 0.94 -2.31
N VAL A 72 16.00 1.54 -3.26
CA VAL A 72 15.33 2.83 -3.11
C VAL A 72 13.88 2.61 -2.71
N ILE A 73 13.52 3.05 -1.50
CA ILE A 73 12.15 3.00 -1.00
C ILE A 73 11.30 4.06 -1.71
N PRO A 74 10.17 3.66 -2.32
CA PRO A 74 9.26 4.59 -2.99
C PRO A 74 8.70 5.69 -2.07
N PRO A 75 8.28 6.83 -2.64
CA PRO A 75 7.44 7.81 -1.94
C PRO A 75 6.18 7.16 -1.33
N GLY A 76 5.74 7.64 -0.17
CA GLY A 76 4.53 7.17 0.51
C GLY A 76 4.70 5.96 1.43
N VAL A 77 5.82 5.25 1.36
CA VAL A 77 6.05 4.02 2.14
C VAL A 77 6.15 4.28 3.64
N CYS A 78 6.72 5.42 4.04
CA CYS A 78 6.73 5.84 5.46
C CYS A 78 5.49 6.68 5.85
N GLY A 79 4.48 6.72 4.98
CA GLY A 79 3.26 7.52 5.14
C GLY A 79 3.08 8.58 4.07
N ASP A 80 1.89 9.19 4.08
CA ASP A 80 1.44 10.24 3.14
C ASP A 80 1.06 11.55 3.86
N GLY A 81 1.38 11.65 5.15
CA GLY A 81 1.00 12.76 6.03
C GLY A 81 -0.45 12.71 6.54
N SER A 82 -1.34 11.90 5.96
CA SER A 82 -2.63 11.54 6.57
C SER A 82 -2.45 10.46 7.64
N PHE A 83 -1.54 9.53 7.38
CA PHE A 83 -0.96 8.61 8.36
C PHE A 83 0.56 8.56 8.16
N GLY A 84 1.32 8.44 9.26
CA GLY A 84 2.79 8.50 9.21
C GLY A 84 3.29 9.91 8.86
N TRP A 85 4.33 9.99 8.03
CA TRP A 85 4.98 11.24 7.67
C TRP A 85 4.84 11.52 6.18
N ASP A 86 4.80 12.79 5.79
CA ASP A 86 4.68 13.21 4.39
C ASP A 86 5.99 12.97 3.64
N GLN A 87 6.24 11.71 3.27
CA GLN A 87 7.45 11.26 2.58
C GLN A 87 7.25 11.32 1.06
N GLN A 88 7.52 12.50 0.49
CA GLN A 88 7.37 12.73 -0.96
C GLN A 88 8.60 12.32 -1.78
N GLU A 89 9.78 12.31 -1.15
CA GLU A 89 11.04 11.96 -1.80
C GLU A 89 11.37 10.47 -1.59
N PRO A 90 11.86 9.75 -2.61
CA PRO A 90 12.32 8.37 -2.45
C PRO A 90 13.53 8.28 -1.50
N ILE A 91 13.61 7.22 -0.71
CA ILE A 91 14.69 7.03 0.28
C ILE A 91 15.63 5.93 -0.21
N ALA A 92 16.84 6.31 -0.62
CA ALA A 92 17.88 5.33 -0.93
C ALA A 92 18.43 4.69 0.35
N LEU A 93 18.40 3.35 0.43
CA LEU A 93 18.91 2.61 1.56
C LEU A 93 20.38 2.24 1.39
N ALA A 94 21.09 2.24 2.51
CA ALA A 94 22.39 1.65 2.68
C ALA A 94 22.38 0.84 3.97
N ASP A 95 22.52 -0.49 3.84
CA ASP A 95 22.49 -1.43 4.96
C ASP A 95 21.18 -1.33 5.78
N GLY A 96 20.06 -1.15 5.07
CA GLY A 96 18.70 -1.13 5.63
C GLY A 96 18.27 0.21 6.19
N GLU A 97 19.14 1.23 6.13
CA GLU A 97 18.90 2.56 6.68
C GLU A 97 19.00 3.64 5.59
N GLY A 98 18.24 4.72 5.74
CA GLY A 98 18.30 5.86 4.83
C GLY A 98 17.37 6.98 5.27
N GLU A 99 17.54 8.18 4.71
CA GLU A 99 16.64 9.29 4.98
C GLU A 99 16.47 10.20 3.78
N ALA A 100 15.29 10.80 3.65
CA ALA A 100 15.00 11.84 2.68
C ALA A 100 14.07 12.88 3.31
N PHE A 101 14.52 14.14 3.28
CA PHE A 101 13.81 15.30 3.80
C PHE A 101 13.88 16.47 2.82
N ASP A 102 12.80 17.22 2.72
CA ASP A 102 12.78 18.50 2.02
C ASP A 102 13.44 19.64 2.84
N GLU A 103 13.44 20.86 2.29
CA GLU A 103 14.03 22.03 2.96
C GLU A 103 13.31 22.41 4.27
N ASP A 104 12.05 21.98 4.45
CA ASP A 104 11.21 22.23 5.63
C ASP A 104 11.25 21.06 6.63
N LEU A 105 12.10 20.05 6.40
CA LEU A 105 12.21 18.80 7.17
C LEU A 105 10.93 17.93 7.11
N ASN A 106 10.13 18.05 6.05
CA ASN A 106 9.11 17.06 5.74
C ASN A 106 9.77 15.88 5.03
N GLY A 107 9.53 14.67 5.53
CA GLY A 107 10.16 13.48 5.02
C GLY A 107 10.19 12.38 6.07
N ALA A 108 11.01 11.37 5.83
CA ALA A 108 11.18 10.28 6.77
C ALA A 108 12.60 9.69 6.72
N SER A 109 12.95 9.03 7.80
CA SER A 109 14.10 8.15 7.93
C SER A 109 13.61 6.71 8.05
N VAL A 110 14.31 5.78 7.43
CA VAL A 110 14.18 4.33 7.60
C VAL A 110 15.32 3.83 8.50
N PHE A 111 14.98 3.06 9.53
CA PHE A 111 15.94 2.47 10.48
C PHE A 111 16.11 0.97 10.32
N GLY A 112 15.32 0.37 9.45
CA GLY A 112 15.30 -1.06 9.24
C GLY A 112 14.23 -1.44 8.25
N ILE A 113 14.53 -2.50 7.52
CA ILE A 113 13.66 -3.14 6.55
C ILE A 113 13.89 -4.64 6.65
N GLU A 114 12.83 -5.42 6.69
CA GLU A 114 12.91 -6.88 6.76
C GLU A 114 11.93 -7.50 5.76
N PRO A 115 12.36 -8.50 4.97
CA PRO A 115 11.46 -9.22 4.08
C PRO A 115 10.59 -10.19 4.89
N VAL A 116 9.28 -10.08 4.73
CA VAL A 116 8.27 -10.97 5.33
C VAL A 116 8.02 -12.19 4.44
N GLY A 117 7.91 -11.98 3.14
CA GLY A 117 7.52 -13.02 2.19
C GLY A 117 7.41 -12.52 0.76
N TYR A 118 6.97 -13.41 -0.12
CA TYR A 118 6.90 -13.19 -1.56
C TYR A 118 5.56 -13.69 -2.09
N PHE A 119 4.89 -12.89 -2.92
CA PHE A 119 3.62 -13.26 -3.57
C PHE A 119 3.37 -12.36 -4.78
N ASP A 120 2.78 -12.90 -5.85
CA ASP A 120 2.41 -12.15 -7.06
C ASP A 120 1.07 -11.42 -6.83
N PHE A 121 1.13 -10.16 -6.37
CA PHE A 121 -0.03 -9.29 -6.16
C PHE A 121 -0.42 -8.52 -7.43
N THR A 122 0.54 -8.26 -8.33
CA THR A 122 0.30 -7.54 -9.59
C THR A 122 -0.32 -8.43 -10.68
N GLY A 123 -0.19 -9.75 -10.55
CA GLY A 123 -0.66 -10.75 -11.52
C GLY A 123 0.20 -10.82 -12.79
N ASP A 124 1.44 -10.34 -12.72
CA ASP A 124 2.36 -10.30 -13.86
C ASP A 124 3.19 -11.60 -14.03
N GLY A 125 3.06 -12.53 -13.08
CA GLY A 125 3.75 -13.81 -13.05
C GLY A 125 5.11 -13.77 -12.33
N LEU A 126 5.53 -12.62 -11.82
CA LEU A 126 6.66 -12.44 -10.91
C LEU A 126 6.13 -12.19 -9.50
N GLU A 127 6.83 -12.70 -8.48
CA GLU A 127 6.45 -12.42 -7.09
C GLU A 127 6.87 -11.00 -6.69
N ASP A 128 6.01 -10.29 -5.98
CA ASP A 128 6.34 -9.04 -5.29
C ASP A 128 6.92 -9.35 -3.89
N ILE A 129 7.69 -8.40 -3.35
CA ILE A 129 8.31 -8.54 -2.02
C ILE A 129 7.43 -7.85 -0.99
N VAL A 130 7.02 -8.59 0.05
CA VAL A 130 6.38 -8.00 1.24
C VAL A 130 7.46 -7.67 2.25
N VAL A 131 7.50 -6.44 2.73
CA VAL A 131 8.50 -5.96 3.69
C VAL A 131 7.84 -5.25 4.87
N THR A 132 8.40 -5.44 6.06
CA THR A 132 8.19 -4.53 7.20
C THR A 132 9.26 -3.45 7.16
N ILE A 133 8.86 -2.20 7.41
CA ILE A 133 9.77 -1.05 7.37
C ILE A 133 9.55 -0.21 8.62
N THR A 134 10.62 0.08 9.34
CA THR A 134 10.58 0.95 10.52
C THR A 134 11.01 2.35 10.15
N CYS A 135 10.07 3.31 10.21
CA CYS A 135 10.29 4.69 9.81
C CYS A 135 10.20 5.68 10.99
N SER A 136 10.82 6.87 10.86
CA SER A 136 10.63 8.05 11.70
C SER A 136 10.44 9.30 10.86
N GLY A 137 9.67 10.26 11.36
CA GLY A 137 9.54 11.61 10.78
C GLY A 137 10.66 12.56 11.16
N SER A 138 11.76 12.04 11.66
CA SER A 138 12.92 12.83 12.04
C SER A 138 14.20 12.16 11.55
N PRO A 139 15.23 12.93 11.19
CA PRO A 139 16.56 12.41 10.92
C PRO A 139 17.03 11.47 12.01
N ALA A 140 17.86 10.49 11.65
CA ALA A 140 18.31 9.45 12.58
C ALA A 140 18.97 10.03 13.84
N GLU A 141 19.73 11.12 13.69
CA GLU A 141 20.39 11.84 14.79
C GLU A 141 19.40 12.46 15.81
N MET A 142 18.12 12.56 15.46
CA MET A 142 17.06 13.19 16.25
C MET A 142 15.95 12.22 16.69
N CYS A 143 16.03 10.93 16.36
CA CYS A 143 14.89 9.98 16.43
C CYS A 143 14.36 9.62 17.84
N CYS A 144 14.87 10.22 18.91
CA CYS A 144 14.53 9.86 20.29
C CYS A 144 13.22 10.49 20.84
N ALA A 145 12.28 10.91 19.98
CA ALA A 145 11.07 11.65 20.37
C ALA A 145 9.83 10.77 20.68
N GLY A 146 10.02 9.60 21.30
CA GLY A 146 8.92 8.77 21.85
C GLY A 146 8.22 7.84 20.84
N ILE A 147 7.23 7.06 21.32
CA ILE A 147 6.59 5.94 20.61
C ILE A 147 5.92 6.35 19.28
N GLY A 148 5.38 7.57 19.18
CA GLY A 148 4.81 8.08 17.92
C GLY A 148 5.85 8.59 16.91
N SER A 149 7.13 8.55 17.26
CA SER A 149 8.22 9.01 16.37
C SER A 149 8.87 7.87 15.61
N ILE A 150 8.61 6.61 15.96
CA ILE A 150 9.10 5.45 15.24
C ILE A 150 7.91 4.50 15.05
N MET A 151 7.61 4.18 13.79
CA MET A 151 6.44 3.36 13.44
C MET A 151 6.86 2.29 12.44
N THR A 152 6.29 1.11 12.60
CA THR A 152 6.41 0.03 11.61
C THR A 152 5.30 0.15 10.60
N PHE A 153 5.65 0.01 9.33
CA PHE A 153 4.77 -0.04 8.18
C PHE A 153 4.97 -1.37 7.47
N ILE A 154 4.00 -1.79 6.68
CA ILE A 154 4.15 -2.91 5.76
C ILE A 154 3.96 -2.38 4.34
N ALA A 155 4.89 -2.72 3.45
CA ALA A 155 4.81 -2.37 2.04
C ALA A 155 4.96 -3.62 1.17
N VAL A 156 4.37 -3.56 -0.02
CA VAL A 156 4.57 -4.55 -1.08
C VAL A 156 5.28 -3.87 -2.23
N LEU A 157 6.35 -4.48 -2.69
CA LEU A 157 7.30 -3.90 -3.64
C LEU A 157 7.38 -4.78 -4.90
N ASP A 158 7.01 -4.21 -6.04
CA ASP A 158 7.16 -4.79 -7.37
C ASP A 158 8.57 -4.49 -7.91
N VAL A 159 9.34 -5.56 -8.12
CA VAL A 159 10.73 -5.52 -8.63
C VAL A 159 10.84 -5.94 -10.10
N SER A 160 9.71 -6.13 -10.80
CA SER A 160 9.65 -6.64 -12.18
C SER A 160 10.38 -5.76 -13.19
N ARG A 161 10.40 -4.44 -12.94
CA ARG A 161 11.03 -3.45 -13.83
C ARG A 161 12.43 -3.06 -13.40
N ASP A 162 12.63 -2.86 -12.10
CA ASP A 162 13.88 -2.41 -11.50
C ASP A 162 14.01 -3.00 -10.09
N GLN A 163 15.08 -3.77 -9.86
CA GLN A 163 15.34 -4.41 -8.56
C GLN A 163 15.93 -3.44 -7.54
N ASP A 164 16.55 -2.34 -7.99
CA ASP A 164 17.18 -1.34 -7.12
C ASP A 164 16.19 -0.20 -6.77
N SER A 165 15.13 -0.02 -7.56
CA SER A 165 14.12 1.02 -7.39
C SER A 165 12.72 0.49 -7.65
N PRO A 166 12.19 -0.41 -6.79
CA PRO A 166 10.90 -1.05 -6.98
C PRO A 166 9.73 -0.05 -7.04
N GLU A 167 8.62 -0.48 -7.61
CA GLU A 167 7.34 0.24 -7.53
C GLU A 167 6.54 -0.25 -6.31
N GLN A 168 5.79 0.63 -5.65
CA GLN A 168 4.91 0.21 -4.56
C GLN A 168 3.61 -0.39 -5.12
N VAL A 169 3.24 -1.57 -4.63
CA VAL A 169 1.95 -2.22 -4.94
C VAL A 169 0.90 -1.81 -3.91
N GLY A 170 -0.10 -1.07 -4.37
CA GLY A 170 -1.14 -0.51 -3.51
C GLY A 170 -0.60 0.60 -2.60
N GLY A 171 -1.41 0.94 -1.58
CA GLY A 171 -0.97 1.84 -0.52
C GLY A 171 -0.11 1.13 0.53
N THR A 172 0.52 1.90 1.40
CA THR A 172 1.21 1.37 2.59
C THR A 172 0.19 0.82 3.57
N ILE A 173 0.45 -0.37 4.12
CA ILE A 173 -0.34 -0.94 5.22
C ILE A 173 0.19 -0.36 6.53
N THR A 174 -0.73 0.18 7.32
CA THR A 174 -0.45 0.92 8.55
C THR A 174 -1.04 0.23 9.77
N SER A 175 -0.72 0.71 10.97
CA SER A 175 -1.43 0.27 12.17
C SER A 175 -2.92 0.65 12.12
N ALA A 176 -3.76 -0.22 12.67
CA ALA A 176 -5.20 -0.04 12.74
C ALA A 176 -5.60 1.01 13.78
N THR A 177 -6.80 1.57 13.59
CA THR A 177 -7.50 2.36 14.61
C THR A 177 -8.88 1.77 14.85
N ILE A 178 -9.09 1.19 16.03
CA ILE A 178 -10.36 0.53 16.41
C ILE A 178 -11.03 1.35 17.50
N ASP A 179 -12.29 1.74 17.30
CA ASP A 179 -13.06 2.54 18.27
C ASP A 179 -12.34 3.82 18.74
N SER A 180 -11.54 4.43 17.85
CA SER A 180 -10.67 5.60 18.11
C SER A 180 -9.41 5.31 18.95
N ALA A 181 -9.15 4.06 19.31
CA ALA A 181 -7.90 3.64 19.94
C ALA A 181 -6.88 3.21 18.87
N PRO A 182 -5.69 3.80 18.85
CA PRO A 182 -4.63 3.40 17.93
C PRO A 182 -3.94 2.13 18.39
N TYR A 183 -3.61 1.28 17.43
CA TYR A 183 -2.78 0.10 17.62
C TYR A 183 -1.38 0.32 17.03
N LEU A 184 -0.44 -0.58 17.33
CA LEU A 184 0.91 -0.64 16.78
C LEU A 184 1.17 -2.04 16.25
N ILE A 185 1.82 -2.15 15.09
CA ILE A 185 2.29 -3.43 14.56
C ILE A 185 3.41 -3.95 15.47
N ASP A 186 3.24 -5.15 16.03
CA ASP A 186 4.15 -5.73 17.04
C ASP A 186 5.35 -6.48 16.44
N GLY A 187 5.57 -6.36 15.13
CA GLY A 187 6.63 -7.04 14.39
C GLY A 187 6.25 -8.44 13.91
N ASP A 188 5.23 -9.07 14.48
CA ASP A 188 4.69 -10.34 13.97
C ASP A 188 3.84 -10.08 12.73
N VAL A 189 4.46 -10.17 11.56
CA VAL A 189 3.81 -10.08 10.24
C VAL A 189 4.05 -11.37 9.48
N GLU A 190 2.99 -11.94 8.91
CA GLU A 190 3.07 -13.16 8.11
C GLU A 190 2.24 -13.06 6.84
N LEU A 191 2.67 -13.83 5.83
CA LEU A 191 1.96 -13.96 4.57
C LEU A 191 1.11 -15.25 4.59
N SER A 192 -0.18 -15.11 4.31
CA SER A 192 -1.16 -16.20 4.24
C SER A 192 -1.83 -16.20 2.87
N GLY A 193 -1.14 -16.76 1.87
CA GLY A 193 -1.55 -16.63 0.46
C GLY A 193 -1.45 -15.18 0.00
N ALA A 194 -2.53 -14.64 -0.56
CA ALA A 194 -2.63 -13.23 -0.98
C ALA A 194 -2.96 -12.25 0.17
N ALA A 195 -2.99 -12.73 1.41
CA ALA A 195 -3.32 -11.91 2.57
C ALA A 195 -2.09 -11.70 3.44
N ILE A 196 -1.95 -10.49 3.96
CA ILE A 196 -0.92 -10.11 4.93
C ILE A 196 -1.60 -10.03 6.30
N LEU A 197 -1.10 -10.81 7.26
CA LEU A 197 -1.59 -10.83 8.62
C LEU A 197 -0.55 -10.14 9.51
N SER A 198 -1.00 -9.24 10.38
CA SER A 198 -0.15 -8.55 11.36
C SER A 198 -0.76 -8.62 12.75
N SER A 199 0.02 -9.00 13.76
CA SER A 199 -0.35 -8.78 15.16
C SER A 199 -0.18 -7.32 15.50
N GLN A 200 -1.17 -6.75 16.18
CA GLN A 200 -1.10 -5.38 16.65
C GLN A 200 -1.59 -5.24 18.11
N SER A 201 -0.91 -4.39 18.88
CA SER A 201 -1.24 -4.10 20.28
C SER A 201 -1.65 -2.65 20.48
N PRO A 202 -2.44 -2.32 21.52
CA PRO A 202 -2.78 -0.94 21.82
C PRO A 202 -1.54 -0.06 22.00
N ALA A 203 -1.53 1.12 21.37
CA ALA A 203 -0.35 1.99 21.36
C ALA A 203 -0.04 2.60 22.73
N TYR A 204 -1.06 2.80 23.58
CA TYR A 204 -0.92 3.49 24.85
C TYR A 204 -1.16 2.59 26.06
N PRO A 205 -0.37 2.74 27.13
CA PRO A 205 -0.52 1.93 28.33
C PRO A 205 -1.85 2.14 29.05
N ASP A 206 -2.56 3.25 28.84
CA ASP A 206 -3.87 3.46 29.48
C ASP A 206 -4.98 2.63 28.82
N ASP A 207 -4.69 2.00 27.68
CA ASP A 207 -5.58 1.11 26.93
C ASP A 207 -5.36 -0.38 27.29
N GLN A 208 -4.77 -0.72 28.46
CA GLN A 208 -4.44 -2.11 28.86
C GLN A 208 -5.62 -3.10 28.78
N ASP A 209 -6.85 -2.61 28.93
CA ASP A 209 -8.04 -3.46 28.87
C ASP A 209 -8.39 -3.89 27.44
N MET A 210 -7.73 -3.32 26.44
CA MET A 210 -7.88 -3.68 25.04
C MET A 210 -6.95 -4.85 24.69
N PRO A 211 -7.49 -5.95 24.13
CA PRO A 211 -6.65 -7.06 23.71
C PRO A 211 -5.83 -6.67 22.48
N ALA A 212 -4.71 -7.36 22.29
CA ALA A 212 -4.07 -7.42 20.99
C ALA A 212 -5.04 -7.98 19.94
N ILE A 213 -4.81 -7.64 18.68
CA ILE A 213 -5.63 -8.01 17.54
C ILE A 213 -4.76 -8.64 16.46
N THR A 214 -5.37 -9.46 15.63
CA THR A 214 -4.84 -9.83 14.32
C THR A 214 -5.55 -9.00 13.27
N VAL A 215 -4.77 -8.26 12.48
CA VAL A 215 -5.28 -7.51 11.33
C VAL A 215 -4.93 -8.28 10.05
N ARG A 216 -5.94 -8.54 9.23
CA ARG A 216 -5.83 -9.15 7.90
C ARG A 216 -6.01 -8.06 6.84
N ASN A 217 -4.99 -7.91 6.00
CA ASN A 217 -5.00 -7.07 4.82
C ASN A 217 -5.08 -7.93 3.55
N GLU A 218 -6.07 -7.67 2.70
CA GLU A 218 -6.26 -8.36 1.41
C GLU A 218 -6.20 -7.35 0.27
N PHE A 219 -5.46 -7.70 -0.79
CA PHE A 219 -5.34 -6.84 -1.98
C PHE A 219 -6.48 -7.12 -2.96
N VAL A 220 -7.35 -6.13 -3.18
CA VAL A 220 -8.53 -6.25 -4.05
C VAL A 220 -8.64 -5.00 -4.92
N ASP A 221 -8.71 -5.19 -6.24
CA ASP A 221 -8.89 -4.12 -7.23
C ASP A 221 -7.87 -2.96 -7.12
N GLY A 222 -6.63 -3.26 -6.69
CA GLY A 222 -5.55 -2.29 -6.55
C GLY A 222 -5.48 -1.61 -5.18
N GLU A 223 -6.35 -1.98 -4.24
CA GLU A 223 -6.43 -1.39 -2.90
C GLU A 223 -6.32 -2.46 -1.81
N TRP A 224 -5.78 -2.08 -0.65
CA TRP A 224 -5.78 -2.92 0.54
C TRP A 224 -7.10 -2.78 1.27
N THR A 225 -7.72 -3.93 1.57
CA THR A 225 -8.91 -4.01 2.42
C THR A 225 -8.53 -4.61 3.76
N GLU A 226 -8.95 -3.95 4.83
CA GLU A 226 -8.61 -4.31 6.20
C GLU A 226 -9.79 -5.01 6.89
N SER A 227 -9.49 -6.07 7.63
CA SER A 227 -10.38 -6.67 8.63
C SER A 227 -9.57 -7.09 9.86
N TRP A 228 -10.23 -7.24 11.01
CA TRP A 228 -9.53 -7.59 12.26
C TRP A 228 -10.35 -8.53 13.14
N GLU A 229 -9.63 -9.27 13.99
CA GLU A 229 -10.19 -10.09 15.06
C GLU A 229 -9.33 -10.00 16.33
N PRO A 230 -9.88 -10.22 17.53
CA PRO A 230 -9.07 -10.33 18.74
C PRO A 230 -8.03 -11.45 18.64
N ALA A 231 -6.80 -11.20 19.08
CA ALA A 231 -5.77 -12.23 19.17
C ALA A 231 -6.21 -13.32 20.16
N GLY A 232 -6.17 -14.58 19.73
CA GLY A 232 -6.68 -15.75 20.46
C GLY A 232 -5.74 -16.33 21.51
#